data_AF-A0A660XJS8-F1
#
_entry.id   AF-A0A660XJS8-F1
#
_cell.length_a   1.000
_cell.length_b   1.000
_cell.length_c   1.000
_cell.angle_alpha   90.00
_cell.angle_beta   90.00
_cell.angle_gamma   90.00
#
_symmetry.space_group_name_H-M   'P 1'
#
loop_
_entity.id
_entity.type
_entity.pdbx_description
1 polymer ?
#
loop_
_entity_poly.entity_id
_entity_poly.type
_entity_poly.pdbx_seq_one_letter_code
_entity_poly.pdbx_strand_id
1 'polypeptide(L)'
;MSLQIRRGTDAERIGIVFDEGEVVYATDTGTVWVGDGVTAGGIQFGLTETLTDLTDVDVPAPTDGQLLTWVNANSKWEAVD
;
A
#
# COMPACT_ATOMS: atom_id res chain seq x y z
N MET A 1 -8.78 19.91 22.71
CA MET A 1 -7.94 18.79 23.17
C MET A 1 -7.45 18.05 21.95
N SER A 2 -6.18 17.66 21.90
CA SER A 2 -5.63 16.86 20.78
C SER A 2 -5.49 15.41 21.22
N LEU A 3 -5.89 14.48 20.36
CA LEU A 3 -5.55 13.07 20.54
C LEU A 3 -4.03 12.90 20.38
N GLN A 4 -3.39 12.19 21.30
CA GLN A 4 -2.00 11.78 21.18
C GLN A 4 -1.96 10.33 20.72
N ILE A 5 -1.16 10.04 19.70
CA ILE A 5 -0.91 8.69 19.18
C ILE A 5 0.58 8.36 19.29
N ARG A 6 0.94 7.07 19.28
CA ARG A 6 2.35 6.67 19.23
C ARG A 6 2.97 7.21 17.94
N ARG A 7 4.16 7.80 18.05
CA ARG A 7 4.87 8.38 16.90
C ARG A 7 6.38 8.17 17.01
N GLY A 8 7.06 8.09 15.87
CA GLY A 8 8.50 7.88 15.77
C GLY A 8 8.97 7.95 14.31
N THR A 9 10.18 7.56 14.02
CA THR A 9 10.66 7.30 12.65
C THR A 9 10.20 5.92 12.16
N ASP A 10 10.23 5.69 10.84
CA ASP A 10 9.86 4.39 10.29
C ASP A 10 10.80 3.27 10.77
N ALA A 11 12.10 3.57 10.89
CA ALA A 11 13.10 2.62 11.38
C ALA A 11 12.86 2.19 12.84
N GLU A 12 12.41 3.10 13.71
CA GLU A 12 12.08 2.78 15.10
C GLU A 12 10.83 1.90 15.19
N ARG A 13 9.85 2.14 14.32
CA ARG A 13 8.59 1.39 14.29
C ARG A 13 8.81 -0.08 13.90
N ILE A 14 9.66 -0.35 12.90
CA ILE A 14 9.94 -1.72 12.40
C ILE A 14 10.49 -2.66 13.49
N GLY A 15 11.09 -2.12 14.56
CA GLY A 15 11.61 -2.91 15.68
C GLY A 15 10.58 -3.38 16.71
N ILE A 16 9.29 -3.04 16.55
CA ILE A 16 8.26 -3.25 17.58
C ILE A 16 7.04 -3.96 16.96
N VAL A 17 6.54 -5.01 17.61
CA VAL A 17 5.20 -5.54 17.33
C VAL A 17 4.20 -4.73 18.16
N PHE A 18 3.28 -4.05 17.49
CA PHE A 18 2.24 -3.25 18.14
C PHE A 18 1.01 -4.10 18.45
N ASP A 19 0.26 -3.73 19.48
CA ASP A 19 -0.98 -4.39 19.83
C ASP A 19 -2.01 -4.25 18.70
N GLU A 20 -2.92 -5.22 18.57
CA GLU A 20 -3.98 -5.18 17.57
C GLU A 20 -4.81 -3.88 17.68
N GLY A 21 -4.94 -3.16 16.56
CA GLY A 21 -5.67 -1.90 16.50
C GLY A 21 -4.90 -0.66 17.00
N GLU A 22 -3.66 -0.80 17.47
CA GLU A 22 -2.86 0.35 17.88
C GLU A 22 -2.46 1.21 16.67
N VAL A 23 -2.73 2.53 16.74
CA VAL A 23 -2.37 3.49 15.69
C VAL A 23 -1.00 4.10 15.95
N VAL A 24 -0.12 4.04 14.94
CA VAL A 24 1.25 4.57 14.97
C VAL A 24 1.47 5.53 13.81
N TYR A 25 2.16 6.64 14.05
CA TYR A 25 2.52 7.63 13.03
C TYR A 25 4.03 7.69 12.81
N ALA A 26 4.48 7.38 11.59
CA ALA A 26 5.86 7.54 11.17
C ALA A 26 6.09 8.99 10.72
N THR A 27 6.79 9.76 11.55
CA THR A 27 6.97 11.22 11.44
C THR A 27 7.88 11.66 10.30
N ASP A 28 8.76 10.79 9.85
CA ASP A 28 9.71 11.00 8.74
C ASP A 28 9.08 10.71 7.37
N THR A 29 8.25 9.67 7.27
CA THR A 29 7.53 9.32 6.03
C THR A 29 6.13 9.93 5.94
N GLY A 30 5.60 10.42 7.05
CA GLY A 30 4.24 10.96 7.13
C GLY A 30 3.13 9.90 7.02
N THR A 31 3.47 8.61 7.18
CA THR A 31 2.53 7.48 7.03
C THR A 31 1.92 7.06 8.38
N VAL A 32 0.74 6.47 8.33
CA VAL A 32 0.04 5.90 9.48
C VAL A 32 0.12 4.38 9.38
N TRP A 33 0.23 3.70 10.52
CA TRP A 33 0.31 2.25 10.62
C TRP A 33 -0.63 1.76 11.72
N VAL A 34 -1.13 0.53 11.58
CA VAL A 34 -2.01 -0.13 12.55
C VAL A 34 -1.39 -1.46 12.96
N GLY A 35 -1.27 -1.71 14.26
CA GLY A 35 -0.84 -2.98 14.80
C GLY A 35 -1.85 -4.10 14.54
N ASP A 36 -1.35 -5.30 14.27
CA ASP A 36 -2.12 -6.54 14.11
C ASP A 36 -1.77 -7.57 15.20
N GLY A 37 -0.93 -7.21 16.17
CA GLY A 37 -0.45 -8.08 17.23
C GLY A 37 0.62 -9.11 16.82
N VAL A 38 1.07 -9.13 15.56
CA VAL A 38 1.98 -10.16 15.04
C VAL A 38 3.12 -9.58 14.20
N THR A 39 2.81 -8.67 13.28
CA THR A 39 3.76 -8.10 12.33
C THR A 39 4.57 -6.99 13.00
N ALA A 40 5.90 -7.13 12.99
CA ALA A 40 6.79 -6.07 13.44
C ALA A 40 6.61 -4.83 12.54
N GLY A 41 6.38 -3.69 13.17
CA GLY A 41 5.96 -2.48 12.48
C GLY A 41 4.43 -2.31 12.37
N GLY A 42 3.66 -3.39 12.28
CA GLY A 42 2.25 -3.33 11.90
C GLY A 42 2.04 -3.11 10.40
N ILE A 43 0.78 -2.91 10.01
CA ILE A 43 0.30 -2.78 8.62
C ILE A 43 0.13 -1.30 8.27
N GLN A 44 0.60 -0.87 7.11
CA GLN A 44 0.46 0.52 6.68
C GLN A 44 -1.00 0.87 6.41
N PHE A 45 -1.46 1.96 7.00
CA PHE A 45 -2.76 2.55 6.72
C PHE A 45 -2.61 3.62 5.63
N GLY A 46 -3.02 3.26 4.42
CA GLY A 46 -3.04 4.17 3.27
C GLY A 46 -2.06 3.77 2.17
N LEU A 47 -2.61 3.78 0.95
CA LEU A 47 -2.02 3.66 -0.39
C LEU A 47 -0.94 2.59 -0.59
N THR A 48 -1.40 1.45 -1.10
CA THR A 48 -0.89 0.73 -2.28
C THR A 48 0.52 1.08 -2.76
N GLU A 49 1.47 0.17 -2.55
CA GLU A 49 2.85 0.31 -3.03
C GLU A 49 2.99 -0.06 -4.51
N THR A 50 2.03 -0.83 -5.04
CA THR A 50 2.12 -1.43 -6.38
C THR A 50 0.78 -1.40 -7.11
N LEU A 51 0.78 -1.42 -8.45
CA LEU A 51 -0.47 -1.45 -9.21
C LEU A 51 -1.40 -2.63 -8.81
N THR A 52 -0.84 -3.71 -8.27
CA THR A 52 -1.57 -4.89 -7.79
C THR A 52 -2.32 -4.70 -6.47
N ASP A 53 -2.03 -3.68 -5.66
CA ASP A 53 -2.80 -3.44 -4.43
C ASP A 53 -4.04 -2.56 -4.67
N LEU A 54 -4.30 -2.16 -5.92
CA LEU A 54 -5.54 -1.48 -6.29
C LEU A 54 -6.64 -2.51 -6.50
N THR A 55 -7.68 -2.45 -5.68
CA THR A 55 -8.80 -3.42 -5.73
C THR A 55 -9.68 -3.27 -6.97
N ASP A 56 -9.57 -2.16 -7.67
CA ASP A 56 -10.36 -1.82 -8.86
C ASP A 56 -9.56 -1.95 -10.17
N VAL A 57 -8.31 -2.42 -10.10
CA VAL A 57 -7.47 -2.67 -11.27
C VAL A 57 -7.16 -4.16 -11.34
N ASP A 58 -7.65 -4.81 -12.40
CA ASP A 58 -7.26 -6.18 -12.73
C ASP A 58 -6.03 -6.15 -13.65
N VAL A 59 -4.87 -6.55 -13.12
CA VAL A 59 -3.60 -6.63 -13.86
C VAL A 59 -3.12 -8.08 -13.87
N PRO A 60 -3.70 -8.95 -14.71
CA PRO A 60 -3.12 -10.27 -14.90
C PRO A 60 -1.68 -10.09 -15.39
N ALA A 61 -0.74 -10.81 -14.78
CA ALA A 61 0.66 -10.72 -15.17
C ALA A 61 0.78 -11.04 -16.67
N PRO A 62 1.32 -10.12 -17.50
CA PRO A 62 1.48 -10.39 -18.91
C PRO A 62 2.47 -11.55 -19.10
N THR A 63 2.16 -12.43 -20.04
CA THR A 63 3.10 -13.42 -20.56
C THR A 63 4.03 -12.73 -21.55
N ASP A 64 5.26 -13.26 -21.68
CA ASP A 64 6.21 -12.77 -22.67
C ASP A 64 5.58 -12.73 -24.07
N GLY A 65 5.78 -11.63 -24.79
CA GLY A 65 5.20 -11.37 -26.11
C GLY A 65 3.78 -10.78 -26.12
N GLN A 66 3.09 -10.65 -24.98
CA GLN A 66 1.79 -9.95 -24.95
C GLN A 66 1.99 -8.43 -25.09
N LEU A 67 1.23 -7.81 -26.00
CA LEU A 67 1.30 -6.39 -26.32
C LEU A 67 -0.03 -5.70 -26.00
N LEU A 68 0.04 -4.48 -25.50
CA LEU A 68 -1.10 -3.57 -25.41
C LEU A 68 -1.08 -2.60 -26.59
N THR A 69 -2.22 -2.38 -27.23
CA THR A 69 -2.42 -1.32 -28.23
C THR A 69 -3.39 -0.29 -27.71
N TRP A 70 -3.13 0.99 -28.02
CA TRP A 70 -4.07 2.07 -27.71
C TRP A 70 -5.28 1.99 -28.64
N VAL A 71 -6.47 1.77 -28.06
CA VAL A 71 -7.74 1.72 -28.80
C VAL A 71 -8.43 3.07 -28.68
N ASN A 72 -8.28 3.93 -29.69
CA ASN A 72 -8.80 5.29 -29.68
C ASN A 72 -10.33 5.37 -29.51
N ALA A 73 -11.05 4.37 -30.02
CA ALA A 73 -12.51 4.26 -29.84
C ALA A 73 -12.93 4.13 -28.38
N ASN A 74 -12.12 3.45 -27.57
CA ASN A 74 -12.40 3.18 -26.15
C ASN A 74 -11.57 4.06 -25.20
N SER A 75 -10.68 4.90 -25.75
CA SER A 75 -9.77 5.77 -25.00
C SER A 75 -8.98 5.04 -23.91
N LYS A 76 -8.54 3.81 -24.21
CA LYS A 76 -7.75 2.99 -23.29
C LYS A 76 -6.79 2.06 -24.02
N TRP A 77 -5.79 1.57 -23.29
CA TRP A 77 -4.94 0.46 -23.72
C TRP A 77 -5.70 -0.86 -23.58
N GLU A 78 -5.69 -1.68 -24.62
CA GLU A 78 -6.31 -3.02 -24.63
C GLU A 78 -5.30 -4.04 -25.13
N ALA A 79 -5.42 -5.29 -24.69
CA ALA A 79 -4.59 -6.38 -25.18
C ALA A 79 -4.86 -6.62 -26.68
N VAL A 80 -3.79 -6.87 -27.43
CA VAL A 80 -3.88 -7.35 -28.82
C VAL A 80 -3.97 -8.86 -28.77
N ASP A 81 -5.06 -9.43 -29.33
CA ASP A 81 -5.18 -10.87 -29.59
C ASP A 81 -4.20 -11.34 -30.69
#